data_AF-A0A132A1K5-F1
#
_entry.id   AF-A0A132A1K5-F1
#
_cell.length_a   1.000
_cell.length_b   1.000
_cell.length_c   1.000
_cell.angle_alpha   90.00
_cell.angle_beta   90.00
_cell.angle_gamma   90.00
#
_symmetry.space_group_name_H-M   'P 1'
#
loop_
_entity.id
_entity.type
_entity.pdbx_description
1 polymer ?
#
loop_
_entity_poly.entity_id
_entity_poly.type
_entity_poly.pdbx_seq_one_letter_code
_entity_poly.pdbx_strand_id
1 'polypeptide(L)'
;MDHVKGYNSQMLNRNTFTIPKLAYESYFKIFGLISSGLDFGQRYGPVKQDKTSTNLKRFYCQFVCLLLWFFAIRSFVLMFIYDREIQIMLGDLTGFWNDYRMYYLMPTFYYALQTAIIATTFLRNEQELAWLVPFVSIKQMQTNSIRTAKYDTNNHEKRTQITIIMNNLIVLVCVSLVGMLYTLTAYENMDDATFKLFIPWIVVHCVWIFYMSGINMFTMTYFNLVCLILSNRFKQVCKDIEALAESDPGPLGSKNNALSTLYYEHNEICELVDESNSFWQSFIFFNYLCHIPCNCYVLYNLFFSEFDDLLAIVTWTVFLHTILFLAFISLSAADVSAEAHSPYTALHTLSLLQLPIDLEVNMSTFLHRVRGPTIGFSCLDLFVITNASISNTIAAVASYFLIVADFSRSTAAANAAEKREQAAKALGNITSTVAPAIEPQ
;
A
#
# COMPACT_ATOMS: atom_id res chain seq x y z
N MET A 1 3.11 -31.20 51.72
CA MET A 1 4.50 -31.57 51.35
C MET A 1 4.40 -32.58 50.23
N ASP A 2 5.22 -32.36 49.19
CA ASP A 2 5.57 -33.29 48.11
C ASP A 2 4.50 -33.65 47.08
N HIS A 3 4.37 -32.82 46.03
CA HIS A 3 4.37 -33.24 44.62
C HIS A 3 4.24 -32.01 43.69
N VAL A 4 5.33 -31.26 43.51
CA VAL A 4 5.51 -30.33 42.38
C VAL A 4 6.88 -30.62 41.77
N LYS A 5 6.98 -31.74 41.06
CA LYS A 5 8.13 -32.09 40.23
C LYS A 5 7.63 -32.30 38.81
N GLY A 6 8.15 -31.51 37.88
CA GLY A 6 7.96 -31.75 36.46
C GLY A 6 7.54 -30.55 35.62
N TYR A 7 7.94 -29.32 35.98
CA TYR A 7 8.08 -28.29 34.94
C TYR A 7 9.28 -28.68 34.08
N ASN A 8 9.03 -29.54 33.09
CA ASN A 8 9.93 -29.76 31.98
C ASN A 8 10.11 -28.39 31.32
N SER A 9 11.23 -27.75 31.60
CA SER A 9 11.80 -26.70 30.76
C SER A 9 12.17 -27.32 29.41
N GLN A 10 11.17 -27.72 28.64
CA GLN A 10 11.30 -27.79 27.20
C GLN A 10 11.68 -26.36 26.80
N MET A 11 12.97 -26.19 26.53
CA MET A 11 13.49 -25.03 25.84
C MET A 11 12.65 -24.86 24.59
N LEU A 12 11.66 -23.98 24.67
CA LEU A 12 10.95 -23.43 23.53
C LEU A 12 12.04 -23.00 22.56
N ASN A 13 12.08 -23.68 21.42
CA ASN A 13 13.02 -23.45 20.34
C ASN A 13 12.88 -21.99 19.91
N ARG A 14 13.70 -21.11 20.50
CA ARG A 14 13.58 -19.65 20.45
C ARG A 14 13.84 -19.09 19.05
N ASN A 15 14.30 -19.94 18.13
CA ASN A 15 14.89 -19.56 16.85
C ASN A 15 13.88 -19.52 15.69
N THR A 16 12.71 -20.16 15.78
CA THR A 16 11.76 -20.23 14.66
C THR A 16 10.86 -19.00 14.52
N PHE A 17 10.60 -18.25 15.61
CA PHE A 17 9.63 -17.14 15.58
C PHE A 17 10.23 -15.76 15.31
N THR A 18 11.56 -15.67 15.16
CA THR A 18 12.27 -14.42 14.86
C THR A 18 12.29 -14.08 13.37
N ILE A 19 11.98 -15.01 12.47
CA ILE A 19 12.35 -14.91 11.06
C ILE A 19 11.55 -13.83 10.28
N PRO A 20 10.19 -13.78 10.36
CA PRO A 20 9.41 -12.83 9.55
C PRO A 20 9.65 -11.36 9.92
N LYS A 21 9.63 -11.08 11.22
CA LYS A 21 9.82 -9.74 11.78
C LYS A 21 11.22 -9.20 11.50
N LEU A 22 12.23 -10.03 11.74
CA LEU A 22 13.63 -9.65 11.54
C LEU A 22 13.92 -9.41 10.05
N ALA A 23 13.23 -10.13 9.16
CA ALA A 23 13.32 -9.89 7.73
C ALA A 23 12.76 -8.51 7.35
N TYR A 24 11.51 -8.17 7.70
CA TYR A 24 10.94 -6.85 7.39
C TYR A 24 11.70 -5.71 8.07
N GLU A 25 12.15 -5.89 9.31
CA GLU A 25 12.99 -4.90 10.00
C GLU A 25 14.28 -4.62 9.22
N SER A 26 14.91 -5.66 8.66
CA SER A 26 16.11 -5.50 7.84
C SER A 26 15.82 -4.70 6.56
N TYR A 27 14.72 -4.98 5.86
CA TYR A 27 14.31 -4.20 4.69
C TYR A 27 13.93 -2.77 5.04
N PHE A 28 13.20 -2.54 6.14
CA PHE A 28 12.85 -1.20 6.59
C PHE A 28 14.10 -0.38 6.98
N LYS A 29 15.13 -1.01 7.54
CA LYS A 29 16.44 -0.38 7.75
C LYS A 29 17.13 -0.07 6.42
N ILE A 30 17.16 -1.01 5.47
CA ILE A 30 17.74 -0.80 4.13
C ILE A 30 17.07 0.40 3.46
N PHE A 31 15.74 0.49 3.51
CA PHE A 31 14.97 1.57 2.88
C PHE A 31 14.87 2.84 3.72
N GLY A 32 15.54 2.92 4.88
CA GLY A 32 15.56 4.12 5.70
C GLY A 32 14.23 4.48 6.36
N LEU A 33 13.33 3.51 6.55
CA LEU A 33 12.02 3.72 7.17
C LEU A 33 12.06 3.67 8.70
N ILE A 34 13.08 3.02 9.29
CA ILE A 34 13.25 2.89 10.74
C ILE A 34 14.71 3.15 11.11
N SER A 35 14.93 4.04 12.07
CA SER A 35 16.26 4.42 12.55
C SER A 35 16.71 3.62 13.78
N SER A 36 15.75 3.24 14.62
CA SER A 36 15.98 2.43 15.80
C SER A 36 15.97 0.94 15.47
N GLY A 37 16.96 0.20 15.96
CA GLY A 37 16.81 -1.25 16.02
C GLY A 37 15.65 -1.57 16.96
N LEU A 38 14.80 -2.50 16.56
CA LEU A 38 13.78 -3.04 17.45
C LEU A 38 14.46 -3.99 18.46
N ASP A 39 15.29 -3.45 19.35
CA ASP A 39 15.96 -4.23 20.39
C ASP A 39 14.96 -4.65 21.48
N PHE A 40 14.16 -5.66 21.14
CA PHE A 40 13.15 -6.28 22.00
C PHE A 40 13.75 -7.06 23.20
N GLY A 41 15.08 -7.07 23.34
CA GLY A 41 15.76 -7.69 24.48
C GLY A 41 15.56 -6.95 25.81
N GLN A 42 15.11 -5.70 25.80
CA GLN A 42 15.04 -4.85 26.99
C GLN A 42 13.60 -4.43 27.29
N ARG A 43 12.82 -5.33 27.91
CA ARG A 43 11.41 -5.08 28.23
C ARG A 43 11.08 -4.75 29.68
N TYR A 44 12.06 -4.55 30.58
CA TYR A 44 11.78 -4.26 32.00
C TYR A 44 12.76 -3.29 32.68
N GLY A 45 13.10 -2.15 32.05
CA GLY A 45 13.85 -1.10 32.77
C GLY A 45 14.05 0.21 32.00
N PRO A 46 14.32 1.34 32.71
CA PRO A 46 14.62 2.64 32.10
C PRO A 46 15.88 2.53 31.23
N VAL A 47 15.72 2.87 29.95
CA VAL A 47 16.59 2.47 28.85
C VAL A 47 17.89 3.29 28.85
N LYS A 48 19.04 2.62 28.93
CA LYS A 48 20.29 3.17 28.37
C LYS A 48 20.32 2.85 26.88
N GLN A 49 19.71 3.72 26.07
CA GLN A 49 19.89 3.68 24.62
C GLN A 49 21.37 3.90 24.34
N ASP A 50 21.96 3.09 23.49
CA ASP A 50 23.32 3.34 22.99
C ASP A 50 23.25 4.54 22.02
N LYS A 51 23.33 5.75 22.60
CA LYS A 51 22.96 7.03 21.96
C LYS A 51 23.75 7.36 20.70
N THR A 52 24.90 6.74 20.47
CA THR A 52 25.80 7.06 19.35
C THR A 52 25.39 6.37 18.06
N SER A 53 24.98 5.09 18.10
CA SER A 53 24.54 4.36 16.90
C SER A 53 23.19 4.86 16.37
N THR A 54 22.31 5.35 17.26
CA THR A 54 20.97 5.81 16.90
C THR A 54 21.01 7.10 16.07
N ASN A 55 21.96 8.00 16.33
CA ASN A 55 22.07 9.26 15.59
C ASN A 55 22.44 9.06 14.12
N LEU A 56 23.40 8.16 13.83
CA LEU A 56 23.81 7.89 12.45
C LEU A 56 22.69 7.23 11.63
N LYS A 57 21.98 6.28 12.23
CA LYS A 57 20.83 5.61 11.58
C LYS A 57 19.69 6.59 11.31
N ARG A 58 19.40 7.48 12.27
CA ARG A 58 18.37 8.52 12.09
C ARG A 58 18.76 9.51 11.01
N PHE A 59 20.03 9.91 10.97
CA PHE A 59 20.57 10.75 9.90
C PHE A 59 20.41 10.06 8.53
N TYR A 60 20.70 8.76 8.43
CA TYR A 60 20.47 7.98 7.20
C TYR A 60 18.98 8.00 6.77
N CYS A 61 18.04 7.72 7.67
CA CYS A 61 16.61 7.77 7.38
C CYS A 61 16.17 9.17 6.90
N GLN A 62 16.63 10.23 7.57
CA GLN A 62 16.35 11.62 7.18
C GLN A 62 16.95 11.94 5.81
N PHE A 63 18.16 11.47 5.53
CA PHE A 63 18.82 11.67 4.24
C PHE A 63 18.08 10.95 3.10
N VAL A 64 17.69 9.69 3.29
CA VAL A 64 16.87 8.95 2.31
C VAL A 64 15.54 9.67 2.07
N CYS A 65 14.85 10.09 3.14
CA CYS A 65 13.59 10.83 3.02
C CYS A 65 13.77 12.16 2.26
N LEU A 66 14.84 12.91 2.54
CA LEU A 66 15.18 14.15 1.82
C LEU A 66 15.43 13.87 0.34
N LEU A 67 16.18 12.82 0.00
CA LEU A 67 16.42 12.42 -1.39
C LEU A 67 15.12 12.06 -2.11
N LEU A 68 14.22 11.31 -1.46
CA LEU A 68 12.92 10.97 -2.04
C LEU A 68 12.08 12.21 -2.36
N TRP A 69 12.05 13.19 -1.44
CA TRP A 69 11.39 14.48 -1.69
C TRP A 69 12.06 15.26 -2.81
N PHE A 70 13.40 15.31 -2.85
CA PHE A 70 14.14 15.94 -3.93
C PHE A 70 13.75 15.35 -5.29
N PHE A 71 13.68 14.02 -5.40
CA PHE A 71 13.27 13.37 -6.64
C PHE A 71 11.79 13.60 -6.99
N ALA A 72 10.88 13.62 -6.00
CA ALA A 72 9.48 13.95 -6.23
C ALA A 72 9.32 15.38 -6.78
N ILE A 73 10.01 16.35 -6.18
CA ILE A 73 10.04 17.75 -6.64
C ILE A 73 10.68 17.84 -8.03
N ARG A 74 11.80 17.14 -8.26
CA ARG A 74 12.45 17.08 -9.56
C ARG A 74 11.50 16.55 -10.63
N SER A 75 10.81 15.43 -10.39
CA SER A 75 9.83 14.87 -11.33
C SER A 75 8.71 15.86 -11.65
N PHE A 76 8.20 16.57 -10.64
CA PHE A 76 7.20 17.61 -10.84
C PHE A 76 7.73 18.78 -11.69
N VAL A 77 8.92 19.31 -11.35
CA VAL A 77 9.54 20.43 -12.07
C VAL A 77 9.83 20.06 -13.52
N LEU A 78 10.32 18.83 -13.76
CA LEU A 78 10.62 18.34 -15.10
C LEU A 78 9.39 18.38 -15.99
N MET A 79 8.18 18.13 -15.49
CA MET A 79 6.95 18.26 -16.29
C MET A 79 6.79 19.64 -16.94
N PHE A 80 7.32 20.72 -16.35
CA PHE A 80 7.15 22.07 -16.87
C PHE A 80 8.35 22.61 -17.67
N ILE A 81 9.50 21.93 -17.61
CA ILE A 81 10.69 22.33 -18.36
C ILE A 81 10.64 21.68 -19.73
N TYR A 82 10.58 22.46 -20.81
CA TYR A 82 10.66 21.97 -22.19
C TYR A 82 12.08 22.02 -22.77
N ASP A 83 12.98 22.77 -22.14
CA ASP A 83 14.38 22.89 -22.57
C ASP A 83 15.12 21.56 -22.36
N ARG A 84 15.56 20.96 -23.45
CA ARG A 84 16.24 19.66 -23.47
C ARG A 84 17.61 19.70 -22.81
N GLU A 85 18.35 20.81 -22.91
CA GLU A 85 19.66 20.93 -22.26
C GLU A 85 19.50 20.95 -20.73
N ILE A 86 18.51 21.70 -20.24
CA ILE A 86 18.19 21.73 -18.81
C ILE A 86 17.70 20.35 -18.33
N GLN A 87 16.88 19.65 -19.11
CA GLN A 87 16.45 18.29 -18.78
C GLN A 87 17.63 17.32 -18.67
N ILE A 88 18.53 17.31 -19.64
CA ILE A 88 19.73 16.44 -19.64
C ILE A 88 20.64 16.81 -18.46
N MET A 89 20.81 18.11 -18.17
CA MET A 89 21.56 18.59 -17.01
C MET A 89 20.94 18.08 -15.70
N LEU A 90 19.61 18.03 -15.62
CA LEU A 90 18.86 17.45 -14.52
C LEU A 90 18.79 15.93 -14.59
N GLY A 91 19.48 15.27 -15.52
CA GLY A 91 19.52 13.82 -15.67
C GLY A 91 18.25 13.19 -16.26
N ASP A 92 17.39 13.93 -16.94
CA ASP A 92 16.15 13.45 -17.53
C ASP A 92 16.34 13.10 -19.02
N LEU A 93 16.23 11.82 -19.37
CA LEU A 93 16.29 11.36 -20.77
C LEU A 93 14.93 11.41 -21.46
N THR A 94 13.84 11.68 -20.75
CA THR A 94 12.52 11.73 -21.37
C THR A 94 12.38 12.90 -22.35
N GLY A 95 13.32 13.85 -22.33
CA GLY A 95 13.46 14.88 -23.36
C GLY A 95 13.70 14.36 -24.77
N PHE A 96 14.18 13.13 -24.89
CA PHE A 96 14.33 12.44 -26.18
C PHE A 96 13.04 11.73 -26.63
N TRP A 97 12.05 11.59 -25.74
CA TRP A 97 10.79 10.88 -26.00
C TRP A 97 9.68 11.79 -26.56
N ASN A 98 10.03 13.01 -26.98
CA ASN A 98 9.15 14.00 -27.60
C ASN A 98 7.78 14.11 -26.88
N ASP A 99 6.68 13.96 -27.62
CA ASP A 99 5.30 14.15 -27.15
C ASP A 99 4.86 13.14 -26.06
N TYR A 100 5.61 12.04 -25.89
CA TYR A 100 5.25 10.96 -24.97
C TYR A 100 5.84 11.13 -23.56
N ARG A 101 6.66 12.16 -23.37
CA ARG A 101 7.34 12.45 -22.11
C ARG A 101 6.38 12.51 -20.91
N MET A 102 5.23 13.13 -21.07
CA MET A 102 4.25 13.27 -19.99
C MET A 102 3.68 11.93 -19.54
N TYR A 103 3.55 10.97 -20.46
CA TYR A 103 3.03 9.64 -20.16
C TYR A 103 3.92 8.90 -19.16
N TYR A 104 5.22 9.21 -19.13
CA TYR A 104 6.16 8.68 -18.15
C TYR A 104 6.31 9.57 -16.92
N LEU A 105 6.47 10.89 -17.10
CA LEU A 105 6.77 11.79 -15.99
C LEU A 105 5.65 11.89 -14.97
N MET A 106 4.39 11.90 -15.43
CA MET A 106 3.24 12.05 -14.54
C MET A 106 3.07 10.84 -13.60
N PRO A 107 3.08 9.57 -14.06
CA PRO A 107 3.08 8.43 -13.15
C PRO A 107 4.32 8.36 -12.27
N THR A 108 5.50 8.68 -12.81
CA THR A 108 6.74 8.72 -12.03
C THR A 108 6.66 9.73 -10.89
N PHE A 109 6.06 10.90 -11.14
CA PHE A 109 5.79 11.90 -10.10
C PHE A 109 4.86 11.35 -9.02
N TYR A 110 3.73 10.74 -9.37
CA TYR A 110 2.82 10.17 -8.38
C TYR A 110 3.50 9.10 -7.51
N TYR A 111 4.30 8.21 -8.11
CA TYR A 111 5.07 7.21 -7.36
C TYR A 111 6.12 7.85 -6.45
N ALA A 112 6.83 8.86 -6.93
CA ALA A 112 7.85 9.55 -6.15
C ALA A 112 7.24 10.29 -4.96
N LEU A 113 6.14 11.01 -5.20
CA LEU A 113 5.38 11.72 -4.18
C LEU A 113 4.86 10.76 -3.11
N GLN A 114 4.20 9.68 -3.53
CA GLN A 114 3.70 8.63 -2.64
C GLN A 114 4.83 8.05 -1.78
N THR A 115 5.95 7.67 -2.40
CA THR A 115 7.11 7.10 -1.69
C THR A 115 7.65 8.07 -0.65
N ALA A 116 7.79 9.35 -1.00
CA ALA A 116 8.27 10.39 -0.10
C ALA A 116 7.32 10.59 1.09
N ILE A 117 6.01 10.57 0.84
CA ILE A 117 4.98 10.66 1.89
C ILE A 117 5.01 9.43 2.81
N ILE A 118 5.13 8.22 2.27
CA ILE A 118 5.26 6.98 3.06
C ILE A 118 6.50 7.08 3.95
N ALA A 119 7.66 7.40 3.39
CA ALA A 119 8.90 7.55 4.16
C ALA A 119 8.76 8.60 5.27
N THR A 120 8.11 9.72 4.97
CA THR A 120 7.84 10.78 5.96
C THR A 120 6.92 10.31 7.08
N THR A 121 5.87 9.56 6.75
CA THR A 121 4.90 9.01 7.71
C THR A 121 5.59 8.04 8.67
N PHE A 122 6.40 7.13 8.15
CA PHE A 122 7.18 6.18 8.95
C PHE A 122 8.18 6.90 9.86
N LEU A 123 8.91 7.89 9.33
CA LEU A 123 9.90 8.64 10.10
C LEU A 123 9.27 9.53 11.18
N ARG A 124 8.12 10.15 10.90
CA ARG A 124 7.39 10.99 11.85
C ARG A 124 6.81 10.17 13.00
N ASN A 125 6.22 9.03 12.67
CA ASN A 125 5.52 8.17 13.62
C ASN A 125 6.41 7.01 14.11
N GLU A 126 7.73 7.10 13.96
CA GLU A 126 8.66 6.05 14.41
C GLU A 126 8.54 5.78 15.91
N GLN A 127 8.22 6.81 16.70
CA GLN A 127 8.01 6.69 18.15
C GLN A 127 6.78 5.86 18.50
N GLU A 128 5.79 5.85 17.61
CA GLU A 128 4.54 5.11 17.76
C GLU A 128 4.74 3.69 17.27
N LEU A 129 5.49 2.86 17.99
CA LEU A 129 5.71 1.45 17.63
C LEU A 129 4.44 0.58 17.80
N ALA A 130 3.28 1.19 18.04
CA ALA A 130 1.99 0.52 18.22
C ALA A 130 1.60 -0.32 16.99
N TRP A 131 1.97 0.12 15.79
CA TRP A 131 1.74 -0.64 14.55
C TRP A 131 2.58 -1.93 14.43
N LEU A 132 3.58 -2.13 15.30
CA LEU A 132 4.33 -3.40 15.43
C LEU A 132 3.70 -4.35 16.44
N VAL A 133 2.71 -3.91 17.22
CA VAL A 133 2.09 -4.68 18.31
C VAL A 133 1.52 -6.03 17.85
N PRO A 134 0.94 -6.20 16.65
CA PRO A 134 0.50 -7.52 16.19
C PRO A 134 1.61 -8.58 16.23
N PHE A 135 2.86 -8.21 15.92
CA PHE A 135 4.01 -9.13 15.96
C PHE A 135 4.59 -9.33 17.35
N VAL A 136 4.32 -8.40 18.25
CA VAL A 136 4.80 -8.41 19.62
C VAL A 136 3.86 -9.23 20.51
N SER A 137 2.56 -9.07 20.33
CA SER A 137 1.56 -9.77 21.13
C SER A 137 1.42 -11.24 20.74
N ILE A 138 1.76 -11.66 19.51
CA ILE A 138 1.88 -13.10 19.15
C ILE A 138 2.85 -13.83 20.10
N LYS A 139 3.99 -13.22 20.40
CA LYS A 139 5.00 -13.81 21.30
C LYS A 139 4.51 -13.85 22.76
N GLN A 140 3.74 -12.86 23.19
CA GLN A 140 3.16 -12.81 24.54
C GLN A 140 1.96 -13.75 24.69
N MET A 141 1.17 -13.96 23.64
CA MET A 141 0.05 -14.91 23.63
C MET A 141 0.55 -16.33 23.83
N GLN A 142 1.57 -16.77 23.10
CA GLN A 142 2.13 -18.12 23.26
C GLN A 142 2.66 -18.39 24.68
N THR A 143 3.07 -17.36 25.40
CA THR A 143 3.53 -17.49 26.80
C THR A 143 2.40 -17.47 27.84
N ASN A 144 1.24 -16.88 27.52
CA ASN A 144 0.17 -16.64 28.50
C ASN A 144 -1.09 -17.50 28.32
N SER A 145 -1.36 -18.08 27.14
CA SER A 145 -2.57 -18.85 26.92
C SER A 145 -2.31 -20.35 26.79
N ILE A 146 -2.68 -21.10 27.82
CA ILE A 146 -2.88 -22.56 27.83
C ILE A 146 -3.92 -23.00 26.76
N ARG A 147 -4.68 -22.06 26.19
CA ARG A 147 -5.79 -22.29 25.26
C ARG A 147 -5.58 -21.82 23.82
N THR A 148 -4.47 -21.16 23.47
CA THR A 148 -4.26 -20.78 22.06
C THR A 148 -4.12 -22.02 21.22
N ALA A 149 -5.14 -22.28 20.39
CA ALA A 149 -5.06 -23.17 19.25
C ALA A 149 -3.69 -22.96 18.58
N LYS A 150 -3.00 -24.06 18.31
CA LYS A 150 -1.64 -24.11 17.76
C LYS A 150 -1.60 -23.26 16.49
N TYR A 151 -1.29 -21.96 16.63
CA TYR A 151 -1.27 -21.03 15.51
C TYR A 151 -0.31 -21.59 14.48
N ASP A 152 -0.77 -21.76 13.24
CA ASP A 152 0.02 -22.37 12.19
C ASP A 152 1.08 -21.39 11.69
N THR A 153 2.11 -21.28 12.49
CA THR A 153 3.26 -20.41 12.29
C THR A 153 4.05 -20.80 11.05
N ASN A 154 4.00 -22.07 10.64
CA ASN A 154 4.66 -22.54 9.42
C ASN A 154 4.03 -21.94 8.17
N ASN A 155 2.70 -21.90 8.10
CA ASN A 155 2.00 -21.26 6.98
C ASN A 155 2.25 -19.75 6.94
N HIS A 156 2.32 -19.09 8.09
CA HIS A 156 2.61 -17.66 8.17
C HIS A 156 4.06 -17.33 7.74
N GLU A 157 5.03 -18.14 8.17
CA GLU A 157 6.42 -18.00 7.78
C GLU A 157 6.61 -18.21 6.27
N LYS A 158 6.05 -19.29 5.72
CA LYS A 158 6.08 -19.57 4.29
C LYS A 158 5.47 -18.43 3.46
N ARG A 159 4.28 -17.94 3.86
CA ARG A 159 3.64 -16.81 3.18
C ARG A 159 4.54 -15.58 3.21
N THR A 160 5.11 -15.26 4.37
CA THR A 160 6.04 -14.12 4.51
C THR A 160 7.26 -14.26 3.59
N GLN A 161 7.90 -15.42 3.57
CA GLN A 161 9.05 -15.68 2.71
C GLN A 161 8.69 -15.55 1.23
N ILE A 162 7.56 -16.14 0.80
CA ILE A 162 7.07 -16.01 -0.58
C ILE A 162 6.85 -14.54 -0.93
N THR A 163 6.21 -13.75 -0.06
CA THR A 163 5.94 -12.35 -0.39
C THR A 163 7.22 -11.50 -0.39
N ILE A 164 8.20 -11.78 0.48
CA ILE A 164 9.52 -11.12 0.41
C ILE A 164 10.22 -11.43 -0.90
N ILE A 165 10.24 -12.70 -1.33
CA ILE A 165 10.85 -13.09 -2.62
C ILE A 165 10.14 -12.40 -3.78
N MET A 166 8.81 -12.40 -3.77
CA MET A 166 8.00 -11.72 -4.78
C MET A 166 8.28 -10.21 -4.83
N ASN A 167 8.39 -9.55 -3.68
CA ASN A 167 8.72 -8.13 -3.62
C ASN A 167 10.09 -7.83 -4.20
N ASN A 168 11.11 -8.62 -3.84
CA ASN A 168 12.45 -8.45 -4.41
C ASN A 168 12.46 -8.67 -5.92
N LEU A 169 11.72 -9.66 -6.43
CA LEU A 169 11.57 -9.89 -7.85
C LEU A 169 10.93 -8.69 -8.55
N ILE A 170 9.86 -8.13 -7.99
CA ILE A 170 9.19 -6.94 -8.54
C ILE A 170 10.13 -5.74 -8.54
N VAL A 171 10.85 -5.49 -7.45
CA VAL A 171 11.86 -4.42 -7.36
C VAL A 171 12.93 -4.60 -8.43
N LEU A 172 13.47 -5.82 -8.58
CA LEU A 172 14.48 -6.13 -9.59
C LEU A 172 13.96 -5.88 -11.01
N VAL A 173 12.74 -6.33 -11.32
CA VAL A 173 12.11 -6.12 -12.63
C VAL A 173 11.90 -4.63 -12.90
N CYS A 174 11.37 -3.86 -11.93
CA CYS A 174 11.17 -2.42 -12.08
C CYS A 174 12.50 -1.68 -12.34
N VAL A 175 13.54 -1.97 -11.54
CA VAL A 175 14.86 -1.36 -11.71
C VAL A 175 15.47 -1.73 -13.06
N SER A 176 15.37 -2.99 -13.46
CA SER A 176 15.93 -3.47 -14.73
C SER A 176 15.20 -2.88 -15.93
N LEU A 177 13.88 -2.79 -15.90
CA LEU A 177 13.06 -2.22 -16.97
C LEU A 177 13.39 -0.74 -17.19
N VAL A 178 13.44 0.05 -16.11
CA VAL A 178 13.78 1.47 -16.21
C VAL A 178 15.24 1.69 -16.60
N GLY A 179 16.17 0.90 -16.04
CA GLY A 179 17.58 0.96 -16.41
C GLY A 179 17.81 0.63 -17.88
N MET A 180 17.15 -0.39 -18.41
CA MET A 180 17.19 -0.76 -19.83
C MET A 180 16.61 0.36 -20.71
N LEU A 181 15.44 0.88 -20.37
CA LEU A 181 14.78 1.97 -21.09
C LEU A 181 15.69 3.22 -21.20
N TYR A 182 16.30 3.63 -20.09
CA TYR A 182 17.22 4.77 -20.07
C TYR A 182 18.50 4.49 -20.86
N THR A 183 19.05 3.27 -20.76
CA THR A 183 20.28 2.90 -21.48
C THR A 183 20.05 2.86 -22.98
N LEU A 184 18.95 2.27 -23.46
CA LEU A 184 18.59 2.24 -24.88
C LEU A 184 18.36 3.64 -25.42
N THR A 185 17.60 4.46 -24.69
CA THR A 185 17.35 5.87 -25.08
C THR A 185 18.67 6.64 -25.21
N ALA A 186 19.55 6.53 -24.23
CA ALA A 186 20.83 7.22 -24.25
C ALA A 186 21.71 6.72 -25.40
N TYR A 187 21.74 5.40 -25.64
CA TYR A 187 22.53 4.79 -26.71
C TYR A 187 22.08 5.22 -28.11
N GLU A 188 20.76 5.31 -28.34
CA GLU A 188 20.21 5.68 -29.65
C GLU A 188 20.33 7.17 -29.98
N ASN A 189 20.39 8.03 -28.95
CA ASN A 189 20.24 9.47 -29.13
C ASN A 189 21.44 10.32 -28.70
N MET A 190 22.49 9.73 -28.13
CA MET A 190 23.70 10.43 -27.69
C MET A 190 24.94 9.92 -28.43
N ASP A 191 25.92 10.80 -28.62
CA ASP A 191 27.26 10.38 -29.03
C ASP A 191 28.01 9.70 -27.86
N ASP A 192 29.05 8.94 -28.17
CA ASP A 192 29.81 8.15 -27.19
C ASP A 192 30.36 8.99 -26.01
N ALA A 193 30.72 10.26 -26.26
CA ALA A 193 31.24 11.15 -25.24
C ALA A 193 30.13 11.57 -24.25
N THR A 194 28.97 12.01 -24.76
CA THR A 194 27.82 12.39 -23.92
C THR A 194 27.25 11.18 -23.19
N PHE A 195 27.17 10.02 -23.86
CA PHE A 195 26.72 8.78 -23.24
C PHE A 195 27.55 8.43 -21.99
N LYS A 196 28.88 8.49 -22.08
CA LYS A 196 29.79 8.23 -20.95
C LYS A 196 29.58 9.19 -19.79
N LEU A 197 29.32 10.47 -20.08
CA LEU A 197 28.99 11.48 -19.06
C LEU A 197 27.63 11.22 -18.41
N PHE A 198 26.73 10.52 -19.10
CA PHE A 198 25.38 10.25 -18.62
C PHE A 198 25.25 8.96 -17.78
N ILE A 199 26.21 8.03 -17.86
CA ILE A 199 26.20 6.78 -17.06
C ILE A 199 25.91 7.00 -15.56
N PRO A 200 26.52 8.00 -14.87
CA PRO A 200 26.21 8.27 -13.47
C PRO A 200 24.73 8.57 -13.21
N TRP A 201 24.05 9.26 -14.12
CA TRP A 201 22.62 9.55 -14.00
C TRP A 201 21.76 8.30 -14.12
N ILE A 202 22.13 7.36 -15.01
CA ILE A 202 21.45 6.06 -15.11
C ILE A 202 21.57 5.30 -13.78
N VAL A 203 22.76 5.28 -13.18
CA VAL A 203 22.96 4.65 -11.86
C VAL A 203 22.10 5.32 -10.79
N VAL A 204 22.08 6.66 -10.74
CA VAL A 204 21.24 7.42 -9.80
C VAL A 204 19.76 7.08 -9.98
N HIS A 205 19.27 6.98 -11.21
CA HIS A 205 17.88 6.59 -11.48
C HIS A 205 17.58 5.15 -11.07
N CYS A 206 18.47 4.20 -11.35
CA CYS A 206 18.31 2.81 -10.91
C CYS A 206 18.23 2.71 -9.38
N VAL A 207 19.10 3.43 -8.67
CA VAL A 207 19.07 3.50 -7.20
C VAL A 207 17.76 4.14 -6.71
N TRP A 208 17.32 5.23 -7.33
CA TRP A 208 16.07 5.88 -6.96
C TRP A 208 14.85 4.97 -7.17
N ILE A 209 14.76 4.28 -8.32
CA ILE A 209 13.71 3.29 -8.60
C ILE A 209 13.76 2.13 -7.61
N PHE A 210 14.96 1.69 -7.20
CA PHE A 210 15.13 0.67 -6.17
C PHE A 210 14.50 1.10 -4.83
N TYR A 211 14.76 2.33 -4.38
CA TYR A 211 14.13 2.86 -3.15
C TYR A 211 12.62 3.05 -3.30
N MET A 212 12.15 3.60 -4.43
CA MET A 212 10.72 3.79 -4.66
C MET A 212 9.95 2.48 -4.67
N SER A 213 10.36 1.54 -5.52
CA SER A 213 9.70 0.24 -5.61
C SER A 213 9.83 -0.54 -4.29
N GLY A 214 11.00 -0.51 -3.65
CA GLY A 214 11.23 -1.16 -2.37
C GLY A 214 10.33 -0.66 -1.25
N ILE A 215 10.29 0.65 -1.02
CA ILE A 215 9.46 1.25 0.03
C ILE A 215 7.98 0.90 -0.20
N ASN A 216 7.46 1.07 -1.41
CA ASN A 216 6.06 0.77 -1.69
C ASN A 216 5.74 -0.73 -1.48
N MET A 217 6.54 -1.62 -2.07
CA MET A 217 6.27 -3.07 -2.00
C MET A 217 6.38 -3.63 -0.58
N PHE A 218 7.42 -3.25 0.17
CA PHE A 218 7.63 -3.77 1.52
C PHE A 218 6.64 -3.20 2.53
N THR A 219 6.26 -1.92 2.44
CA THR A 219 5.26 -1.33 3.35
C THR A 219 3.86 -1.87 3.09
N MET A 220 3.45 -2.00 1.83
CA MET A 220 2.17 -2.62 1.45
C MET A 220 2.07 -4.07 1.91
N THR A 221 3.14 -4.86 1.71
CA THR A 221 3.13 -6.24 2.18
C THR A 221 3.10 -6.33 3.70
N TYR A 222 3.85 -5.46 4.38
CA TYR A 222 3.86 -5.45 5.83
C TYR A 222 2.48 -5.05 6.39
N PHE A 223 1.78 -4.09 5.77
CA PHE A 223 0.38 -3.79 6.08
C PHE A 223 -0.54 -5.01 5.87
N ASN A 224 -0.42 -5.71 4.74
CA ASN A 224 -1.17 -6.95 4.48
C ASN A 224 -0.92 -8.00 5.59
N LEU A 225 0.32 -8.12 6.05
CA LEU A 225 0.69 -9.04 7.13
C LEU A 225 0.04 -8.65 8.47
N VAL A 226 0.01 -7.35 8.80
CA VAL A 226 -0.72 -6.81 9.96
C VAL A 226 -2.20 -7.17 9.88
N CYS A 227 -2.84 -6.88 8.75
CA CYS A 227 -4.25 -7.20 8.52
C CYS A 227 -4.53 -8.70 8.64
N LEU A 228 -3.68 -9.54 8.04
CA LEU A 228 -3.81 -11.00 8.12
C LEU A 228 -3.76 -11.50 9.57
N ILE A 229 -2.86 -10.96 10.40
CA ILE A 229 -2.75 -11.34 11.80
C ILE A 229 -4.03 -10.97 12.56
N LEU A 230 -4.51 -9.74 12.39
CA LEU A 230 -5.72 -9.24 13.05
C LEU A 230 -6.97 -10.00 12.62
N SER A 231 -7.14 -10.21 11.31
CA SER A 231 -8.21 -11.01 10.73
C SER A 231 -8.23 -12.44 11.27
N ASN A 232 -7.08 -13.12 11.32
CA ASN A 232 -6.99 -14.47 11.89
C ASN A 232 -7.31 -14.52 13.39
N ARG A 233 -7.01 -13.45 14.13
CA ARG A 233 -7.38 -13.35 15.56
C ARG A 233 -8.88 -13.24 15.74
N PHE A 234 -9.53 -12.35 15.00
CA PHE A 234 -10.99 -12.26 15.02
C PHE A 234 -11.65 -13.58 14.62
N LYS A 235 -11.14 -14.21 13.56
CA LYS A 235 -11.60 -15.52 13.10
C LYS A 235 -11.48 -16.61 14.16
N GLN A 236 -10.39 -16.60 14.94
CA GLN A 236 -10.22 -17.55 16.04
C GLN A 236 -11.26 -17.33 17.14
N VAL A 237 -11.45 -16.09 17.58
CA VAL A 237 -12.47 -15.74 18.58
C VAL A 237 -13.87 -16.13 18.07
N CYS A 238 -14.17 -15.89 16.79
CA CYS A 238 -15.44 -16.31 16.18
C CYS A 238 -15.65 -17.82 16.24
N LYS A 239 -14.64 -18.61 15.86
CA LYS A 239 -14.70 -20.08 15.95
C LYS A 239 -14.90 -20.57 17.38
N ASP A 240 -14.28 -19.91 18.36
CA ASP A 240 -14.42 -20.30 19.76
C ASP A 240 -15.80 -19.93 20.31
N ILE A 241 -16.40 -18.82 19.83
CA ILE A 241 -17.80 -18.45 20.12
C ILE A 241 -18.77 -19.46 19.47
N GLU A 242 -18.54 -19.84 18.22
CA GLU A 242 -19.34 -20.84 17.49
C GLU A 242 -19.27 -22.21 18.19
N ALA A 243 -18.06 -22.66 18.55
CA ALA A 243 -17.88 -23.90 19.30
C ALA A 243 -18.56 -23.87 20.67
N LEU A 244 -18.54 -22.71 21.35
CA LEU A 244 -19.27 -22.51 22.60
C LEU A 244 -20.80 -22.51 22.39
N ALA A 245 -21.28 -22.04 21.24
CA ALA A 245 -22.69 -22.09 20.87
C ALA A 245 -23.17 -23.51 20.57
N GLU A 246 -22.35 -24.31 19.89
CA GLU A 246 -22.64 -25.69 19.53
C GLU A 246 -22.47 -26.69 20.68
N SER A 247 -21.66 -26.35 21.70
CA SER A 247 -21.46 -27.24 22.85
C SER A 247 -22.76 -27.43 23.65
N ASP A 248 -22.90 -28.58 24.31
CA ASP A 248 -24.01 -28.87 25.23
C ASP A 248 -24.23 -27.68 26.20
N PRO A 249 -25.48 -27.20 26.38
CA PRO A 249 -25.80 -26.10 27.31
C PRO A 249 -25.26 -26.33 28.72
N GLY A 250 -25.12 -27.58 29.16
CA GLY A 250 -24.63 -27.91 30.50
C GLY A 250 -25.51 -27.29 31.60
N PRO A 251 -25.03 -27.27 32.86
CA PRO A 251 -25.72 -26.57 33.93
C PRO A 251 -25.67 -25.05 33.73
N LEU A 252 -26.71 -24.36 34.20
CA LEU A 252 -26.83 -22.90 34.20
C LEU A 252 -25.53 -22.24 34.72
N GLY A 253 -24.98 -21.32 33.93
CA GLY A 253 -23.78 -20.56 34.29
C GLY A 253 -22.43 -21.21 33.90
N SER A 254 -22.41 -22.47 33.45
CA SER A 254 -21.18 -23.17 33.07
C SER A 254 -20.40 -22.49 31.94
N LYS A 255 -21.10 -21.79 31.03
CA LYS A 255 -20.51 -21.06 29.89
C LYS A 255 -20.09 -19.62 30.22
N ASN A 256 -20.45 -19.08 31.39
CA ASN A 256 -20.31 -17.64 31.68
C ASN A 256 -18.85 -17.16 31.64
N ASN A 257 -17.95 -17.92 32.24
CA ASN A 257 -16.53 -17.58 32.29
C ASN A 257 -15.89 -17.64 30.89
N ALA A 258 -16.27 -18.65 30.10
CA ALA A 258 -15.79 -18.78 28.72
C ALA A 258 -16.25 -17.62 27.84
N LEU A 259 -17.54 -17.27 27.89
CA LEU A 259 -18.07 -16.14 27.12
C LEU A 259 -17.45 -14.81 27.55
N SER A 260 -17.29 -14.58 28.85
CA SER A 260 -16.65 -13.36 29.36
C SER A 260 -15.20 -13.26 28.87
N THR A 261 -14.47 -14.38 28.87
CA THR A 261 -13.11 -14.43 28.33
C THR A 261 -13.08 -14.07 26.84
N LEU A 262 -13.97 -14.65 26.03
CA LEU A 262 -14.08 -14.37 24.59
C LEU A 262 -14.45 -12.91 24.30
N TYR A 263 -15.30 -12.30 25.14
CA TYR A 263 -15.62 -10.88 25.07
C TYR A 263 -14.39 -9.99 25.30
N TYR A 264 -13.61 -10.27 26.35
CA TYR A 264 -12.38 -9.51 26.62
C TYR A 264 -11.35 -9.69 25.50
N GLU A 265 -11.20 -10.90 24.97
CA GLU A 265 -10.31 -11.18 23.84
C GLU A 265 -10.74 -10.42 22.57
N HIS A 266 -12.03 -10.40 22.23
CA HIS A 266 -12.54 -9.61 21.09
C HIS A 266 -12.25 -8.12 21.27
N ASN A 267 -12.51 -7.59 22.47
CA ASN A 267 -12.28 -6.18 22.78
C ASN A 267 -10.79 -5.79 22.72
N GLU A 268 -9.90 -6.65 23.23
CA GLU A 268 -8.45 -6.47 23.12
C GLU A 268 -8.02 -6.38 21.64
N ILE A 269 -8.59 -7.22 20.77
CA ILE A 269 -8.29 -7.16 19.33
C ILE A 269 -8.83 -5.86 18.73
N CYS A 270 -10.01 -5.38 19.14
CA CYS A 270 -10.56 -4.11 18.68
C CYS A 270 -9.67 -2.92 19.08
N GLU A 271 -9.21 -2.87 20.33
CA GLU A 271 -8.26 -1.86 20.80
C GLU A 271 -6.96 -1.92 20.00
N LEU A 272 -6.45 -3.11 19.70
CA LEU A 272 -5.27 -3.29 18.87
C LEU A 272 -5.47 -2.81 17.41
N VAL A 273 -6.67 -3.00 16.84
CA VAL A 273 -7.01 -2.45 15.52
C VAL A 273 -7.02 -0.94 15.56
N ASP A 274 -7.62 -0.33 16.59
CA ASP A 274 -7.70 1.13 16.75
C ASP A 274 -6.30 1.76 16.90
N GLU A 275 -5.47 1.18 17.78
CA GLU A 275 -4.07 1.58 17.93
C GLU A 275 -3.29 1.43 16.61
N SER A 276 -3.48 0.33 15.89
CA SER A 276 -2.83 0.13 14.58
C SER A 276 -3.33 1.12 13.54
N ASN A 277 -4.64 1.42 13.54
CA ASN A 277 -5.28 2.32 12.59
C ASN A 277 -4.74 3.75 12.72
N SER A 278 -4.43 4.20 13.94
CA SER A 278 -3.85 5.53 14.18
C SER A 278 -2.64 5.84 13.28
N PHE A 279 -1.79 4.84 13.03
CA PHE A 279 -0.65 4.91 12.12
C PHE A 279 -1.07 4.69 10.65
N TRP A 280 -1.82 3.61 10.38
CA TRP A 280 -2.09 3.15 9.01
C TRP A 280 -3.09 4.02 8.25
N GLN A 281 -3.96 4.77 8.92
CA GLN A 281 -4.96 5.60 8.26
C GLN A 281 -4.36 6.66 7.33
N SER A 282 -3.21 7.24 7.71
CA SER A 282 -2.49 8.21 6.89
C SER A 282 -1.87 7.54 5.67
N PHE A 283 -1.23 6.38 5.89
CA PHE A 283 -0.68 5.56 4.82
C PHE A 283 -1.78 5.22 3.80
N ILE A 284 -2.90 4.66 4.24
CA ILE A 284 -4.03 4.28 3.37
C ILE A 284 -4.51 5.48 2.56
N PHE A 285 -4.76 6.62 3.21
CA PHE A 285 -5.26 7.82 2.53
C PHE A 285 -4.34 8.30 1.42
N PHE A 286 -3.04 8.44 1.68
CA PHE A 286 -2.11 8.93 0.68
C PHE A 286 -1.90 7.95 -0.48
N ASN A 287 -1.98 6.64 -0.22
CA ASN A 287 -1.97 5.64 -1.29
C ASN A 287 -3.19 5.78 -2.20
N TYR A 288 -4.39 5.97 -1.65
CA TYR A 288 -5.59 6.24 -2.46
C TYR A 288 -5.47 7.55 -3.23
N LEU A 289 -4.99 8.61 -2.57
CA LEU A 289 -4.83 9.94 -3.16
C LEU A 289 -3.87 9.95 -4.36
N CYS A 290 -2.79 9.16 -4.32
CA CYS A 290 -1.81 9.10 -5.41
C CYS A 290 -2.22 8.10 -6.49
N HIS A 291 -2.68 6.90 -6.12
CA HIS A 291 -2.94 5.84 -7.10
C HIS A 291 -4.24 6.03 -7.88
N ILE A 292 -5.30 6.64 -7.32
CA ILE A 292 -6.54 6.85 -8.06
C ILE A 292 -6.33 7.80 -9.26
N PRO A 293 -5.78 9.03 -9.07
CA PRO A 293 -5.48 9.92 -10.20
C PRO A 293 -4.46 9.32 -11.17
N CYS A 294 -3.43 8.64 -10.66
CA CYS A 294 -2.45 7.95 -11.50
C CYS A 294 -3.11 6.86 -12.36
N ASN A 295 -4.01 6.05 -11.79
CA ASN A 295 -4.76 5.04 -12.55
C ASN A 295 -5.62 5.68 -13.64
N CYS A 296 -6.36 6.74 -13.33
CA CYS A 296 -7.17 7.44 -14.33
C CYS A 296 -6.30 8.01 -15.47
N TYR A 297 -5.14 8.58 -15.14
CA TYR A 297 -4.20 9.12 -16.11
C TYR A 297 -3.59 8.01 -17.00
N VAL A 298 -3.12 6.93 -16.41
CA VAL A 298 -2.52 5.81 -17.15
C VAL A 298 -3.57 5.12 -18.01
N LEU A 299 -4.80 4.96 -17.52
CA LEU A 299 -5.91 4.39 -18.29
C LEU A 299 -6.28 5.30 -19.47
N TYR A 300 -6.27 6.63 -19.28
CA TYR A 300 -6.41 7.57 -20.38
C TYR A 300 -5.34 7.34 -21.45
N ASN A 301 -4.07 7.23 -21.03
CA ASN A 301 -2.99 6.98 -21.98
C ASN A 301 -3.21 5.68 -22.76
N LEU A 302 -3.53 4.57 -22.07
CA LEU A 302 -3.76 3.27 -22.71
C LEU A 302 -4.84 3.26 -23.80
N PHE A 303 -5.85 4.12 -23.68
CA PHE A 303 -6.97 4.16 -24.63
C PHE A 303 -6.83 5.22 -25.72
N PHE A 304 -6.16 6.33 -25.45
CA PHE A 304 -6.19 7.51 -26.33
C PHE A 304 -4.82 7.98 -26.80
N SER A 305 -3.75 7.52 -26.18
CA SER A 305 -2.40 7.91 -26.56
C SER A 305 -1.82 6.95 -27.58
N GLU A 306 -1.11 7.51 -28.54
CA GLU A 306 -0.16 6.77 -29.36
C GLU A 306 1.12 6.61 -28.54
N PHE A 307 1.71 5.42 -28.53
CA PHE A 307 2.98 5.15 -27.88
C PHE A 307 3.72 4.04 -28.62
N ASP A 308 5.04 4.01 -28.49
CA ASP A 308 5.86 2.90 -28.95
C ASP A 308 5.64 1.65 -28.07
N ASP A 309 6.11 0.49 -28.55
CA ASP A 309 5.95 -0.79 -27.85
C ASP A 309 6.55 -0.77 -26.44
N LEU A 310 7.65 -0.04 -26.26
CA LEU A 310 8.37 0.02 -24.99
C LEU A 310 7.59 0.84 -23.95
N LEU A 311 7.07 1.99 -24.33
CA LEU A 311 6.23 2.82 -23.48
C LEU A 311 4.87 2.17 -23.23
N ALA A 312 4.34 1.38 -24.18
CA ALA A 312 3.18 0.52 -23.95
C ALA A 312 3.41 -0.42 -22.76
N ILE A 313 4.55 -1.13 -22.76
CA ILE A 313 4.91 -2.07 -21.70
C ILE A 313 5.01 -1.35 -20.34
N VAL A 314 5.66 -0.18 -20.31
CA VAL A 314 5.77 0.63 -19.08
C VAL A 314 4.39 1.06 -18.60
N THR A 315 3.55 1.58 -19.48
CA THR A 315 2.21 2.08 -19.16
C THR A 315 1.31 0.96 -18.62
N TRP A 316 1.31 -0.21 -19.26
CA TRP A 316 0.60 -1.39 -18.77
C TRP A 316 1.13 -1.89 -17.42
N THR A 317 2.45 -1.87 -17.23
CA THR A 317 3.08 -2.30 -15.97
C THR A 317 2.66 -1.37 -14.83
N VAL A 318 2.69 -0.05 -15.05
CA VAL A 318 2.24 0.95 -14.08
C VAL A 318 0.77 0.73 -13.77
N PHE A 319 -0.10 0.61 -14.77
CA PHE A 319 -1.54 0.39 -14.59
C PHE A 319 -1.85 -0.86 -13.74
N LEU A 320 -1.24 -1.99 -14.09
CA LEU A 320 -1.43 -3.24 -13.37
C LEU A 320 -0.92 -3.13 -11.94
N HIS A 321 0.25 -2.50 -11.75
CA HIS A 321 0.77 -2.28 -10.41
C HIS A 321 -0.18 -1.44 -9.57
N THR A 322 -0.63 -0.27 -10.06
CA THR A 322 -1.47 0.64 -9.28
C THR A 322 -2.83 0.04 -8.94
N ILE A 323 -3.43 -0.76 -9.82
CA ILE A 323 -4.66 -1.50 -9.51
C ILE A 323 -4.41 -2.60 -8.48
N LEU A 324 -3.38 -3.43 -8.68
CA LEU A 324 -3.09 -4.53 -7.76
C LEU A 324 -2.74 -4.00 -6.37
N PHE A 325 -2.00 -2.90 -6.29
CA PHE A 325 -1.64 -2.25 -5.04
C PHE A 325 -2.87 -1.78 -4.26
N LEU A 326 -3.78 -1.06 -4.93
CA LEU A 326 -5.05 -0.66 -4.33
C LEU A 326 -5.89 -1.87 -3.92
N ALA A 327 -5.99 -2.89 -4.77
CA ALA A 327 -6.74 -4.10 -4.47
C ALA A 327 -6.20 -4.80 -3.22
N PHE A 328 -4.88 -4.98 -3.10
CA PHE A 328 -4.27 -5.65 -1.95
C PHE A 328 -4.47 -4.89 -0.64
N ILE A 329 -4.27 -3.57 -0.63
CA ILE A 329 -4.53 -2.77 0.58
C ILE A 329 -6.01 -2.85 0.96
N SER A 330 -6.90 -2.68 -0.03
CA SER A 330 -8.33 -2.60 0.25
C SER A 330 -8.90 -3.94 0.73
N LEU A 331 -8.56 -5.03 0.04
CA LEU A 331 -9.00 -6.38 0.41
C LEU A 331 -8.49 -6.77 1.80
N SER A 332 -7.21 -6.50 2.09
CA SER A 332 -6.64 -6.82 3.40
C SER A 332 -7.34 -6.07 4.53
N ALA A 333 -7.62 -4.79 4.35
CA ALA A 333 -8.35 -3.99 5.34
C ALA A 333 -9.82 -4.42 5.47
N ALA A 334 -10.48 -4.75 4.36
CA ALA A 334 -11.85 -5.23 4.35
C ALA A 334 -11.99 -6.60 5.02
N ASP A 335 -11.01 -7.50 4.89
CA ASP A 335 -10.99 -8.80 5.57
C ASP A 335 -10.96 -8.65 7.10
N VAL A 336 -10.19 -7.69 7.62
CA VAL A 336 -10.20 -7.37 9.06
C VAL A 336 -11.57 -6.89 9.49
N SER A 337 -12.18 -6.00 8.71
CA SER A 337 -13.52 -5.50 9.02
C SER A 337 -14.58 -6.60 8.97
N ALA A 338 -14.55 -7.47 7.95
CA ALA A 338 -15.49 -8.58 7.82
C ALA A 338 -15.38 -9.57 8.98
N GLU A 339 -14.16 -9.96 9.35
CA GLU A 339 -13.94 -10.90 10.46
C GLU A 339 -14.21 -10.26 11.83
N ALA A 340 -14.07 -8.94 12.00
CA ALA A 340 -14.43 -8.28 13.26
C ALA A 340 -15.94 -8.38 13.57
N HIS A 341 -16.78 -8.49 12.53
CA HIS A 341 -18.25 -8.56 12.65
C HIS A 341 -18.82 -9.96 12.44
N SER A 342 -17.99 -10.95 12.07
CA SER A 342 -18.41 -12.34 11.88
C SER A 342 -19.07 -13.00 13.11
N PRO A 343 -18.70 -12.72 14.38
CA PRO A 343 -19.33 -13.40 15.52
C PRO A 343 -20.79 -12.99 15.76
N TYR A 344 -21.32 -11.99 15.06
CA TYR A 344 -22.69 -11.50 15.24
C TYR A 344 -23.74 -12.62 15.22
N THR A 345 -23.70 -13.50 14.22
CA THR A 345 -24.70 -14.57 14.04
C THR A 345 -24.64 -15.60 15.18
N ALA A 346 -23.43 -15.97 15.61
CA ALA A 346 -23.21 -16.92 16.70
C ALA A 346 -23.63 -16.33 18.05
N LEU A 347 -23.27 -15.07 18.32
CA LEU A 347 -23.68 -14.33 19.51
C LEU A 347 -25.20 -14.16 19.58
N HIS A 348 -25.84 -13.85 18.44
CA HIS A 348 -27.28 -13.74 18.37
C HIS A 348 -27.95 -15.07 18.71
N THR A 349 -27.44 -16.19 18.19
CA THR A 349 -27.94 -17.53 18.52
C THR A 349 -27.78 -17.85 20.01
N LEU A 350 -26.62 -17.51 20.60
CA LEU A 350 -26.39 -17.67 22.04
C LEU A 350 -27.33 -16.81 22.88
N SER A 351 -27.68 -15.60 22.41
CA SER A 351 -28.60 -14.70 23.13
C SER A 351 -30.05 -15.20 23.20
N LEU A 352 -30.43 -16.12 22.30
CA LEU A 352 -31.76 -16.76 22.32
C LEU A 352 -31.86 -17.87 23.36
N LEU A 353 -30.74 -18.34 23.91
CA LEU A 353 -30.74 -19.28 25.02
C LEU A 353 -31.15 -18.56 26.31
N GLN A 354 -31.84 -19.25 27.22
CA GLN A 354 -32.14 -18.70 28.55
C GLN A 354 -30.84 -18.55 29.35
N LEU A 355 -30.24 -17.37 29.27
CA LEU A 355 -29.01 -17.02 29.97
C LEU A 355 -29.33 -16.41 31.34
N PRO A 356 -28.44 -16.54 32.34
CA PRO A 356 -28.53 -15.76 33.56
C PRO A 356 -28.53 -14.25 33.24
N ILE A 357 -29.26 -13.45 34.02
CA ILE A 357 -29.45 -12.00 33.79
C ILE A 357 -28.12 -11.26 33.58
N ASP A 358 -27.10 -11.55 34.40
CA ASP A 358 -25.78 -10.92 34.27
C ASP A 358 -25.12 -11.21 32.92
N LEU A 359 -25.32 -12.41 32.39
CA LEU A 359 -24.77 -12.81 31.09
C LEU A 359 -25.59 -12.23 29.93
N GLU A 360 -26.89 -12.10 30.10
CA GLU A 360 -27.78 -11.45 29.13
C GLU A 360 -27.35 -9.99 28.91
N VAL A 361 -27.03 -9.27 29.99
CA VAL A 361 -26.51 -7.88 29.91
C VAL A 361 -25.15 -7.83 29.18
N ASN A 362 -24.22 -8.73 29.52
CA ASN A 362 -22.91 -8.79 28.85
C ASN A 362 -23.04 -9.16 27.37
N MET A 363 -23.90 -10.13 27.04
CA MET A 363 -24.18 -10.54 25.66
C MET A 363 -24.83 -9.42 24.86
N SER A 364 -25.82 -8.74 25.44
CA SER A 364 -26.48 -7.58 24.83
C SER A 364 -25.48 -6.46 24.56
N THR A 365 -24.58 -6.18 25.50
CA THR A 365 -23.49 -5.21 25.32
C THR A 365 -22.53 -5.64 24.21
N PHE A 366 -22.17 -6.93 24.15
CA PHE A 366 -21.31 -7.45 23.10
C PHE A 366 -21.97 -7.34 21.72
N LEU A 367 -23.23 -7.78 21.60
CA LEU A 367 -24.01 -7.65 20.37
C LEU A 367 -24.15 -6.19 19.92
N HIS A 368 -24.38 -5.26 20.85
CA HIS A 368 -24.45 -3.83 20.53
C HIS A 368 -23.11 -3.30 20.01
N ARG A 369 -21.97 -3.74 20.56
CA ARG A 369 -20.65 -3.35 20.04
C ARG A 369 -20.38 -3.92 18.66
N VAL A 370 -20.66 -5.21 18.45
CA VAL A 370 -20.47 -5.87 17.14
C VAL A 370 -21.41 -5.28 16.08
N ARG A 371 -22.61 -4.83 16.46
CA ARG A 371 -23.56 -4.15 15.55
C ARG A 371 -23.26 -2.65 15.37
N GLY A 372 -22.36 -2.10 16.18
CA GLY A 372 -22.10 -0.67 16.28
C GLY A 372 -21.33 -0.09 15.08
N PRO A 373 -20.52 0.96 15.30
CA PRO A 373 -19.65 1.51 14.26
C PRO A 373 -18.75 0.43 13.67
N THR A 374 -18.50 0.52 12.37
CA THR A 374 -17.67 -0.47 11.67
C THR A 374 -16.26 -0.50 12.24
N ILE A 375 -15.86 -1.63 12.82
CA ILE A 375 -14.49 -1.91 13.25
C ILE A 375 -13.65 -2.21 12.00
N GLY A 376 -12.51 -1.54 11.85
CA GLY A 376 -11.59 -1.75 10.72
C GLY A 376 -10.62 -0.60 10.52
N PHE A 377 -9.85 -0.65 9.44
CA PHE A 377 -8.95 0.44 9.07
C PHE A 377 -9.71 1.56 8.35
N SER A 378 -9.46 2.80 8.75
CA SER A 378 -10.08 4.00 8.17
C SER A 378 -9.13 4.73 7.22
N CYS A 379 -9.71 5.52 6.31
CA CYS A 379 -8.99 6.43 5.43
C CYS A 379 -9.06 7.85 6.02
N LEU A 380 -8.15 8.19 6.94
CA LEU A 380 -8.19 9.44 7.74
C LEU A 380 -9.58 9.72 8.36
N ASP A 381 -10.21 8.70 8.91
CA ASP A 381 -11.57 8.76 9.50
C ASP A 381 -12.68 9.22 8.55
N LEU A 382 -12.43 9.30 7.24
CA LEU A 382 -13.46 9.60 6.24
C LEU A 382 -14.45 8.44 6.08
N PHE A 383 -13.91 7.22 5.98
CA PHE A 383 -14.67 5.98 5.93
C PHE A 383 -13.78 4.79 6.32
N VAL A 384 -14.42 3.72 6.80
CA VAL A 384 -13.76 2.43 7.09
C VAL A 384 -13.74 1.59 5.82
N ILE A 385 -12.60 0.96 5.54
CA ILE A 385 -12.47 0.11 4.36
C ILE A 385 -13.22 -1.20 4.59
N THR A 386 -14.24 -1.41 3.77
CA THR A 386 -15.12 -2.58 3.74
C THR A 386 -15.25 -3.10 2.31
N ASN A 387 -15.84 -4.28 2.12
CA ASN A 387 -16.14 -4.80 0.77
C ASN A 387 -17.00 -3.82 -0.05
N ALA A 388 -17.89 -3.08 0.61
CA ALA A 388 -18.71 -2.06 -0.05
C ALA A 388 -17.87 -0.85 -0.51
N SER A 389 -16.92 -0.37 0.31
CA SER A 389 -16.06 0.75 -0.08
C SER A 389 -15.14 0.41 -1.25
N ILE A 390 -14.71 -0.86 -1.38
CA ILE A 390 -13.96 -1.35 -2.54
C ILE A 390 -14.79 -1.18 -3.81
N SER A 391 -16.02 -1.68 -3.81
CA SER A 391 -16.94 -1.55 -4.94
C SER A 391 -17.17 -0.09 -5.33
N ASN A 392 -17.38 0.78 -4.32
CA ASN A 392 -17.53 2.22 -4.55
C ASN A 392 -16.28 2.87 -5.16
N THR A 393 -15.08 2.43 -4.74
CA THR A 393 -13.82 2.93 -5.30
C THR A 393 -13.66 2.54 -6.76
N ILE A 394 -13.94 1.28 -7.10
CA ILE A 394 -13.89 0.78 -8.49
C ILE A 394 -14.90 1.54 -9.35
N ALA A 395 -16.13 1.71 -8.86
CA ALA A 395 -17.17 2.47 -9.54
C ALA A 395 -16.73 3.92 -9.79
N ALA A 396 -16.13 4.58 -8.78
CA ALA A 396 -15.62 5.94 -8.91
C ALA A 396 -14.50 6.04 -9.96
N VAL A 397 -13.51 5.14 -9.95
CA VAL A 397 -12.44 5.10 -10.96
C VAL A 397 -13.02 4.92 -12.36
N ALA A 398 -13.97 4.00 -12.53
CA ALA A 398 -14.64 3.78 -13.81
C ALA A 398 -15.43 5.02 -14.26
N SER A 399 -16.19 5.66 -13.37
CA SER A 399 -16.92 6.90 -13.67
C SER A 399 -15.98 8.04 -14.06
N TYR A 400 -14.90 8.26 -13.31
CA TYR A 400 -13.91 9.29 -13.64
C TYR A 400 -13.25 9.02 -14.99
N PHE A 401 -12.88 7.78 -15.28
CA PHE A 401 -12.34 7.42 -16.58
C PHE A 401 -13.34 7.70 -17.71
N LEU A 402 -14.60 7.31 -17.56
CA LEU A 402 -15.64 7.56 -18.57
C LEU A 402 -15.86 9.06 -18.81
N ILE A 403 -15.83 9.87 -17.76
CA ILE A 403 -15.93 11.34 -17.86
C ILE A 403 -14.75 11.88 -18.67
N VAL A 404 -13.52 11.49 -18.34
CA VAL A 404 -12.31 11.93 -19.06
C VAL A 404 -12.33 11.46 -20.52
N ALA A 405 -12.75 10.22 -20.77
CA ALA A 405 -12.89 9.65 -22.10
C ALA A 405 -13.89 10.46 -22.95
N ASP A 406 -15.03 10.86 -22.37
CA ASP A 406 -16.05 11.64 -23.09
C ASP A 406 -15.56 13.06 -23.44
N PHE A 407 -14.89 13.73 -22.49
CA PHE A 407 -14.24 15.03 -22.76
C PHE A 407 -13.18 14.94 -23.84
N SER A 408 -12.37 13.88 -23.83
CA SER A 408 -11.35 13.63 -24.86
C SER A 408 -11.97 13.50 -26.25
N ARG A 409 -13.04 12.70 -26.36
CA ARG A 409 -13.77 12.51 -27.62
C ARG A 409 -14.40 13.81 -28.11
N SER A 410 -14.99 14.59 -27.21
CA SER A 410 -15.58 15.89 -27.56
C SER A 410 -14.52 16.88 -28.05
N THR A 411 -13.37 16.93 -27.40
CA THR A 411 -12.25 17.80 -27.80
C THR A 411 -11.66 17.37 -29.15
N ALA A 412 -11.47 16.08 -29.36
CA ALA A 412 -11.00 15.54 -30.64
C ALA A 412 -11.99 15.84 -31.78
N ALA A 413 -13.30 15.71 -31.52
CA ALA A 413 -14.34 16.04 -32.49
C ALA A 413 -14.36 17.55 -32.82
N ALA A 414 -14.20 18.41 -31.81
CA ALA A 414 -14.09 19.86 -32.01
C ALA A 414 -12.87 20.24 -32.86
N ASN A 415 -11.70 19.70 -32.54
CA ASN A 415 -10.46 19.92 -33.30
C ASN A 415 -10.57 19.42 -34.75
N ALA A 416 -11.25 18.27 -34.97
CA ALA A 416 -11.50 17.75 -36.31
C ALA A 416 -12.47 18.63 -37.11
N ALA A 417 -13.50 19.19 -36.45
CA ALA A 417 -14.42 20.13 -37.08
C ALA A 417 -13.71 21.43 -37.47
N GLU A 418 -12.87 21.98 -36.58
CA GLU A 418 -12.07 23.17 -36.85
C GLU A 418 -11.12 22.96 -38.04
N LYS A 419 -10.40 21.83 -38.08
CA LYS A 419 -9.54 21.47 -39.22
C LYS A 419 -10.30 21.38 -40.54
N ARG A 420 -11.53 20.84 -40.52
CA ARG A 420 -12.39 20.78 -41.73
C ARG A 420 -12.84 22.16 -42.17
N GLU A 421 -13.19 23.03 -41.23
CA GLU A 421 -13.56 24.41 -41.54
C GLU A 421 -12.38 25.20 -42.13
N GLN A 422 -11.19 25.07 -41.54
CA GLN A 422 -9.96 25.68 -42.05
C GLN A 422 -9.62 25.16 -43.46
N ALA A 423 -9.74 23.85 -43.70
CA ALA A 423 -9.54 23.26 -45.02
C ALA A 423 -10.57 23.77 -46.06
N ALA A 424 -11.84 23.91 -45.67
CA ALA A 424 -12.89 24.44 -46.54
C ALA A 424 -12.64 25.92 -46.90
N LYS A 425 -12.21 26.74 -45.93
CA LYS A 425 -11.81 28.15 -46.18
C LYS A 425 -10.60 28.24 -47.12
N ALA A 426 -9.61 27.38 -46.94
CA ALA A 426 -8.44 27.33 -47.82
C ALA A 426 -8.83 26.98 -49.28
N LEU A 427 -9.73 26.02 -49.48
CA LEU A 427 -10.24 25.64 -50.81
C LEU A 427 -11.06 26.76 -51.45
N GLY A 428 -11.90 27.47 -50.69
CA GLY A 428 -12.69 28.59 -51.20
C GLY A 428 -11.84 29.78 -51.68
N ASN A 429 -10.71 30.02 -51.03
CA ASN A 429 -9.78 31.07 -51.47
C ASN A 429 -9.11 30.71 -52.81
N ILE A 430 -8.74 29.45 -53.02
CA ILE A 430 -8.10 29.00 -54.27
C ILE A 430 -9.03 29.20 -55.47
N THR A 431 -10.32 28.86 -55.36
CA THR A 431 -11.29 29.04 -56.45
C THR A 431 -11.55 30.50 -56.80
N SER A 432 -11.38 31.45 -55.86
CA SER A 432 -11.56 32.88 -56.14
C SER A 432 -10.40 33.51 -56.96
N THR A 433 -9.20 32.89 -56.93
CA THR A 433 -8.00 33.40 -57.61
C THR A 433 -7.82 32.95 -59.06
N VAL A 434 -8.65 32.03 -59.58
CA VAL A 434 -8.43 31.37 -60.90
C VAL A 434 -9.44 31.83 -61.98
N ALA A 435 -10.20 32.90 -61.75
CA ALA A 435 -10.99 33.52 -62.83
C ALA A 435 -10.19 34.67 -63.49
N PRO A 436 -9.45 34.43 -64.60
CA PRO A 436 -8.95 35.55 -65.40
C PRO A 436 -10.16 36.31 -65.94
N ALA A 437 -10.18 37.63 -65.73
CA ALA A 437 -11.17 38.50 -66.32
C ALA A 437 -11.10 38.35 -67.85
N ILE A 438 -12.11 37.73 -68.43
CA ILE A 438 -12.30 37.75 -69.89
C ILE A 438 -12.80 39.17 -70.20
N GLU A 439 -11.88 40.05 -70.61
CA GLU A 439 -12.23 41.34 -71.18
C GLU A 439 -13.05 41.12 -72.46
N PRO A 440 -14.27 41.67 -72.56
CA PRO A 440 -15.04 41.60 -73.79
C PRO A 440 -14.40 42.51 -74.84
N GLN A 441 -14.03 41.94 -75.98
CA GLN A 441 -13.55 42.65 -77.18
C GLN A 441 -14.68 43.40 -77.89
#